data_AF-A0A950E1A0-F1
#
_entry.id   AF-A0A950E1A0-F1
#
_cell.length_a   1.000
_cell.length_b   1.000
_cell.length_c   1.000
_cell.angle_alpha   90.00
_cell.angle_beta   90.00
_cell.angle_gamma   90.00
#
_symmetry.space_group_name_H-M   'P 1'
#
loop_
_entity.id
_entity.type
_entity.pdbx_description
1 polymer ?
#
loop_
_entity_poly.entity_id
_entity_poly.type
_entity_poly.pdbx_seq_one_letter_code
_entity_poly.pdbx_strand_id
1 'polypeptide(L)'
;MSVTTEAMPYGGRTAWARNLAAPVRSFLSTESGGAFVMLGAAIAALLWANSPWWHTYESVWTTELSIHIGATGIAADLRTWVNEGLM
;
A
#
# COMPACT_ATOMS: atom_id res chain seq x y z
N MET A 1 35.11 32.64 46.40
CA MET A 1 33.97 32.77 45.49
C MET A 1 33.95 31.52 44.63
N SER A 2 33.25 30.47 45.06
CA SER A 2 33.26 29.15 44.42
C SER A 2 31.91 28.97 43.75
N VAL A 3 31.88 29.11 42.43
CA VAL A 3 30.66 28.85 41.63
C VAL A 3 30.60 27.34 41.41
N THR A 4 29.75 26.65 42.19
CA THR A 4 29.34 25.28 41.89
C THR A 4 28.35 25.32 40.73
N THR A 5 28.80 24.98 39.53
CA THR A 5 27.91 24.71 38.39
C THR A 5 27.21 23.38 38.65
N GLU A 6 25.95 23.44 39.07
CA GLU A 6 25.07 22.28 39.18
C GLU A 6 24.62 21.85 37.78
N ALA A 7 25.08 20.69 37.31
CA ALA A 7 24.69 20.13 36.03
C ALA A 7 23.27 19.56 36.15
N MET A 8 22.26 20.28 35.64
CA MET A 8 20.88 19.82 35.55
C MET A 8 20.79 18.56 34.67
N PRO A 9 20.20 17.44 35.15
CA PRO A 9 20.04 16.25 34.35
C PRO A 9 18.96 16.50 33.28
N TYR A 10 19.36 16.47 32.01
CA TYR A 10 18.47 16.49 30.85
C TYR A 10 17.62 15.20 30.78
N GLY A 11 16.62 15.10 31.67
CA GLY A 11 15.68 13.98 31.77
C GLY A 11 14.48 14.13 30.84
N GLY A 12 14.71 14.23 29.52
CA GLY A 12 13.64 14.43 28.53
C GLY A 12 13.59 13.43 27.38
N ARG A 13 14.43 12.38 27.36
CA ARG A 13 14.67 11.59 26.14
C ARG A 13 13.96 10.24 26.03
N THR A 14 13.16 9.81 27.01
CA THR A 14 12.66 8.43 27.01
C THR A 14 11.14 8.28 27.14
N ALA A 15 10.41 9.25 27.68
CA ALA A 15 8.95 9.15 27.79
C ALA A 15 8.25 9.37 26.44
N TRP A 16 8.60 10.45 25.72
CA TRP A 16 8.00 10.78 24.42
C TRP A 16 8.37 9.76 23.33
N ALA A 17 9.64 9.33 23.27
CA ALA A 17 10.10 8.33 22.32
C ALA A 17 9.42 6.96 22.53
N ARG A 18 9.20 6.53 23.79
CA ARG A 18 8.44 5.31 24.08
C ARG A 18 6.96 5.46 23.72
N ASN A 19 6.39 6.64 23.98
CA ASN A 19 4.99 6.91 23.70
C ASN A 19 4.69 7.05 22.19
N LEU A 20 5.68 7.38 21.36
CA LEU A 20 5.58 7.37 19.90
C LEU A 20 5.92 6.01 19.27
N ALA A 21 6.84 5.26 19.88
CA ALA A 21 7.24 3.94 19.38
C ALA A 21 6.06 2.95 19.39
N ALA A 22 5.17 3.01 20.38
CA ALA A 22 3.99 2.14 20.45
C ALA A 22 2.96 2.40 19.33
N PRO A 23 2.50 3.65 19.09
CA PRO A 23 1.66 4.00 17.93
C PRO A 23 2.35 3.67 16.61
N VAL A 24 3.60 4.09 16.40
CA VAL A 24 4.33 3.85 15.13
C VAL A 24 4.48 2.36 14.87
N ARG A 25 4.72 1.54 15.91
CA ARG A 25 4.78 0.08 15.74
C ARG A 25 3.41 -0.54 15.48
N SER A 26 2.34 0.01 16.05
CA SER A 26 0.97 -0.38 15.72
C SER A 26 0.62 -0.04 14.28
N PHE A 27 0.88 1.20 13.85
CA PHE A 27 0.72 1.65 12.47
C PHE A 27 1.56 0.80 11.53
N LEU A 28 2.86 0.63 11.78
CA LEU A 28 3.69 -0.26 10.98
C LEU A 28 3.16 -1.69 10.99
N SER A 29 2.64 -2.24 12.09
CA SER A 29 2.07 -3.59 12.07
C SER A 29 0.79 -3.68 11.22
N THR A 30 -0.04 -2.64 11.23
CA THR A 30 -1.29 -2.55 10.47
C THR A 30 -1.05 -2.18 8.99
N GLU A 31 -0.13 -1.27 8.72
CA GLU A 31 0.28 -0.72 7.43
C GLU A 31 1.20 -1.69 6.67
N SER A 32 2.07 -2.43 7.41
CA SER A 32 2.84 -3.54 6.83
C SER A 32 1.93 -4.65 6.32
N GLY A 33 0.73 -4.81 6.89
CA GLY A 33 -0.28 -5.74 6.36
C GLY A 33 -0.62 -5.43 4.90
N GLY A 34 -0.84 -4.14 4.58
CA GLY A 34 -1.06 -3.68 3.21
C GLY A 34 0.18 -3.87 2.33
N ALA A 35 1.38 -3.60 2.86
CA ALA A 35 2.63 -3.80 2.13
C ALA A 35 2.87 -5.28 1.76
N PHE A 36 2.61 -6.21 2.66
CA PHE A 36 2.71 -7.65 2.37
C PHE A 36 1.65 -8.11 1.37
N VAL A 37 0.41 -7.59 1.46
CA VAL A 37 -0.64 -7.89 0.48
C VAL A 37 -0.27 -7.36 -0.91
N MET A 38 0.20 -6.11 -1.01
CA MET A 38 0.69 -5.55 -2.28
C MET A 38 1.87 -6.34 -2.83
N LEU A 39 2.85 -6.68 -1.99
CA LEU A 39 4.00 -7.48 -2.40
C LEU A 39 3.57 -8.86 -2.90
N GLY A 40 2.67 -9.53 -2.19
CA GLY A 40 2.10 -10.81 -2.61
C GLY A 40 1.35 -10.69 -3.95
N ALA A 41 0.53 -9.65 -4.12
CA ALA A 41 -0.18 -9.38 -5.36
C ALA A 41 0.78 -9.12 -6.52
N ALA A 42 1.85 -8.34 -6.30
CA ALA A 42 2.86 -8.06 -7.31
C ALA A 42 3.62 -9.33 -7.73
N ILE A 43 4.04 -10.16 -6.77
CA ILE A 43 4.69 -11.44 -7.06
C ILE A 43 3.75 -12.36 -7.84
N ALA A 44 2.48 -12.47 -7.44
CA ALA A 44 1.48 -13.26 -8.14
C ALA A 44 1.27 -12.78 -9.58
N ALA A 45 1.18 -11.45 -9.79
CA ALA A 45 1.06 -10.86 -11.12
C ALA A 45 2.28 -11.15 -12.00
N LEU A 46 3.49 -11.02 -11.46
CA LEU A 46 4.72 -11.35 -12.18
C LEU A 46 4.80 -12.83 -12.56
N LEU A 47 4.50 -13.73 -11.63
CA LEU A 47 4.46 -15.17 -11.90
C LEU A 47 3.44 -15.49 -12.98
N TRP A 48 2.25 -14.90 -12.92
CA TRP A 48 1.20 -15.14 -13.88
C TRP A 48 1.58 -14.64 -15.28
N ALA A 49 2.09 -13.41 -15.40
CA ALA A 49 2.50 -12.82 -16.67
C ALA A 49 3.67 -13.56 -17.35
N ASN A 50 4.59 -14.13 -16.57
CA ASN A 50 5.76 -14.86 -17.08
C ASN A 50 5.53 -16.38 -17.19
N SER A 51 4.33 -16.86 -16.85
CA SER A 51 3.99 -18.29 -16.91
C SER A 51 3.70 -18.76 -18.35
N PRO A 52 3.70 -20.09 -18.60
CA PRO A 52 3.25 -20.65 -19.87
C PRO A 52 1.81 -20.27 -20.26
N TRP A 53 1.01 -19.79 -19.30
CA TRP A 53 -0.37 -19.31 -19.49
C TRP A 53 -0.46 -17.80 -19.72
N TRP A 54 0.58 -17.17 -20.27
CA TRP A 54 0.60 -15.74 -20.62
C TRP A 54 -0.62 -15.31 -21.45
N HIS A 55 -1.13 -16.19 -22.31
CA HIS A 55 -2.34 -15.91 -23.11
C HIS A 55 -3.59 -15.70 -22.23
N THR A 56 -3.67 -16.38 -21.08
CA THR A 56 -4.76 -16.19 -20.12
C THR A 56 -4.64 -14.85 -19.41
N TYR A 57 -3.41 -14.39 -19.11
CA TYR A 57 -3.19 -13.05 -18.56
C TYR A 57 -3.66 -11.98 -19.55
N GLU A 58 -3.29 -12.10 -20.82
CA GLU A 58 -3.72 -11.14 -21.85
C GLU A 58 -5.24 -11.17 -22.04
N SER A 59 -5.83 -12.37 -22.16
CA SER A 59 -7.29 -12.55 -22.27
C SER A 59 -8.06 -11.88 -21.12
N VAL A 60 -7.58 -12.00 -19.88
CA VAL A 60 -8.22 -11.35 -18.73
C VAL A 60 -8.17 -9.83 -18.86
N TRP A 61 -7.02 -9.26 -19.24
CA TRP A 61 -6.90 -7.81 -19.36
C TRP A 61 -7.61 -7.23 -20.58
N THR A 62 -7.74 -8.00 -21.68
CA THR A 62 -8.47 -7.60 -22.89
C THR A 62 -9.96 -7.95 -22.83
N THR A 63 -10.43 -8.55 -21.73
CA THR A 63 -11.86 -8.84 -21.54
C THR A 63 -12.65 -7.54 -21.56
N GLU A 64 -13.58 -7.44 -22.51
CA GLU A 64 -14.42 -6.26 -22.66
C GLU A 64 -15.51 -6.27 -21.58
N LEU A 65 -15.51 -5.23 -20.75
CA LEU A 65 -16.54 -5.00 -19.75
C LEU A 65 -17.36 -3.78 -20.19
N SER A 66 -18.68 -3.93 -20.19
CA SER A 66 -19.58 -2.84 -20.51
C SER A 66 -20.62 -2.65 -19.42
N ILE A 67 -20.78 -1.41 -18.98
CA ILE A 67 -21.79 -1.02 -17.99
C ILE A 67 -22.74 -0.05 -18.69
N HIS A 68 -24.02 -0.40 -18.71
CA HIS A 68 -25.07 0.37 -19.37
C HIS A 68 -26.06 0.87 -18.33
N ILE A 69 -26.43 2.16 -18.42
CA ILE A 69 -27.48 2.78 -17.63
C ILE A 69 -28.45 3.46 -18.61
N GLY A 70 -29.62 2.85 -18.81
CA GLY A 70 -30.59 3.32 -19.80
C GLY A 70 -30.07 3.20 -21.24
N ALA A 71 -30.05 4.31 -21.98
CA ALA A 71 -29.57 4.36 -23.37
C ALA A 71 -28.07 4.67 -23.51
N THR A 72 -27.40 4.99 -22.39
CA THR A 72 -25.97 5.34 -22.37
C THR A 72 -25.18 4.22 -21.71
N GLY A 73 -24.02 3.89 -22.27
CA GLY A 73 -23.12 2.89 -21.70
C GLY A 73 -21.67 3.23 -21.97
N ILE A 74 -20.81 2.67 -21.13
CA ILE A 74 -19.36 2.74 -21.30
C ILE A 74 -18.90 1.31 -21.53
N ALA A 75 -18.17 1.08 -22.62
CA ALA A 75 -17.54 -0.18 -22.95
C ALA A 75 -16.04 0.06 -23.03
N ALA A 76 -15.27 -0.74 -22.29
CA ALA A 76 -13.82 -0.68 -22.28
C ALA A 76 -13.26 -2.04 -21.86
N ASP A 77 -12.00 -2.29 -22.18
CA ASP A 77 -11.32 -3.46 -21.65
C ASP A 77 -11.12 -3.34 -20.13
N LEU A 78 -10.94 -4.49 -19.47
CA LEU A 78 -10.77 -4.56 -18.02
C LEU A 78 -9.59 -3.68 -17.54
N ARG A 79 -8.52 -3.59 -18.35
CA ARG A 79 -7.34 -2.76 -18.04
C ARG A 79 -7.71 -1.29 -17.94
N THR A 80 -8.48 -0.78 -18.89
CA THR A 80 -8.96 0.60 -18.94
C THR A 80 -9.89 0.88 -17.76
N TRP A 81 -10.84 -0.02 -17.47
CA TRP A 81 -11.70 0.11 -16.29
C TRP A 81 -10.93 0.22 -14.98
N VAL A 82 -9.89 -0.62 -14.79
CA VAL A 82 -9.07 -0.58 -13.57
C VAL A 82 -8.26 0.71 -13.49
N ASN A 83 -7.65 1.14 -14.60
CA ASN A 83 -6.87 2.37 -14.64
C ASN A 83 -7.74 3.61 -14.33
N GLU A 84 -8.89 3.73 -14.98
CA GLU A 84 -9.80 4.87 -14.80
C GLU A 84 -10.58 4.81 -13.47
N GLY A 85 -10.77 3.61 -12.89
CA GLY A 85 -11.48 3.46 -11.61
C GLY A 85 -10.60 3.65 -10.37
N LEU A 86 -9.27 3.50 -10.50
CA LEU A 86 -8.31 3.68 -9.41
C LEU A 86 -7.59 5.05 -9.42
N MET A 87 -7.67 5.78 -10.52
CA MET A 87 -7.21 7.17 -10.65
C MET A 87 -8.32 8.13 -10.22
#